data_AF-A0A0P7KUN4-F1
#
_entry.id   AF-A0A0P7KUN4-F1
#
_cell.length_a   1.000
_cell.length_b   1.000
_cell.length_c   1.000
_cell.angle_alpha   90.00
_cell.angle_beta   90.00
_cell.angle_gamma   90.00
#
_symmetry.space_group_name_H-M   'P 1'
#
loop_
_entity.id
_entity.type
_entity.pdbx_description
1 polymer ?
#
loop_
_entity_poly.entity_id
_entity_poly.type
_entity_poly.pdbx_seq_one_letter_code
_entity_poly.pdbx_strand_id
1 'polypeptide(L)' 'MTQAKLNSEFIATVAGDITVYNYDNTTREYISSSTEYLAVGVGIPACSCLDAPVTHKAGYAICRSADFNSWEYVPDHRGE' A
#
# COMPACT_ATOMS: atom_id res chain seq x y z
N MET A 1 -9.24 10.22 16.92
CA MET A 1 -8.12 10.08 15.98
C MET A 1 -8.38 11.06 14.84
N THR A 2 -7.43 11.94 14.53
CA THR A 2 -7.53 12.85 13.37
C THR A 2 -7.02 12.11 12.14
N GLN A 3 -7.67 12.28 10.99
CA GLN A 3 -7.20 11.69 9.73
C GLN A 3 -6.19 12.61 9.07
N ALA A 4 -5.08 12.05 8.58
CA ALA A 4 -4.13 12.80 7.79
C ALA A 4 -4.77 13.28 6.48
N LYS A 5 -4.39 14.47 6.00
CA LYS A 5 -4.71 14.91 4.63
C LYS A 5 -3.41 15.10 3.88
N LEU A 6 -3.33 14.52 2.69
CA LEU A 6 -2.14 14.57 1.86
C LEU A 6 -2.34 15.49 0.64
N ASN A 7 -1.25 16.08 0.14
CA ASN A 7 -1.23 16.73 -1.17
C ASN A 7 -1.06 15.70 -2.31
N SER A 8 -0.92 16.18 -3.55
CA SER A 8 -0.72 15.34 -4.74
C SER A 8 0.62 14.60 -4.77
N GLU A 9 1.56 14.93 -3.89
CA GLU A 9 2.86 14.27 -3.74
C GLU A 9 2.87 13.27 -2.57
N PHE A 10 1.70 12.97 -2.01
CA PHE A 10 1.52 12.12 -0.82
C PHE A 10 2.22 12.62 0.45
N ILE A 11 2.40 13.94 0.57
CA ILE A 11 2.93 14.60 1.76
C ILE A 11 1.79 15.15 2.62
N ALA A 12 1.84 14.91 3.93
CA ALA A 12 0.80 15.36 4.85
C ALA A 12 0.77 16.89 4.99
N THR A 13 -0.38 17.49 4.69
CA THR A 13 -0.70 18.91 4.94
C THR A 13 -1.49 19.09 6.24
N VAL A 14 -2.10 18.02 6.75
CA VAL A 14 -2.73 17.94 8.07
C VAL A 14 -2.25 16.67 8.74
N ALA A 15 -1.76 16.79 9.97
CA ALA A 15 -1.27 15.64 10.73
C ALA A 15 -2.40 14.73 11.21
N GLY A 16 -2.15 13.43 11.22
CA GLY A 16 -3.12 12.44 11.66
C GLY A 16 -2.76 11.02 11.24
N ASP A 17 -3.68 10.11 11.51
CA ASP A 17 -3.58 8.70 11.16
C ASP A 17 -4.03 8.46 9.71
N ILE A 18 -3.39 7.52 9.03
CA ILE A 18 -3.78 7.04 7.70
C ILE A 18 -3.53 5.53 7.58
N THR A 19 -4.41 4.81 6.90
CA THR A 19 -4.17 3.40 6.57
C THR A 19 -3.37 3.30 5.29
N VAL A 20 -2.30 2.51 5.32
CA VAL A 20 -1.47 2.18 4.15
C VAL A 20 -1.46 0.68 3.93
N TYR A 21 -1.19 0.28 2.69
CA TYR A 21 -1.09 -1.11 2.26
C TYR A 21 0.33 -1.39 1.80
N ASN A 22 1.03 -2.19 2.59
CA ASN A 22 2.44 -2.52 2.44
C ASN A 22 2.63 -3.64 1.42
N TYR A 23 3.67 -3.53 0.62
CA TYR A 23 4.05 -4.53 -0.36
C TYR A 23 5.56 -4.78 -0.36
N ASP A 24 5.96 -5.95 -0.83
CA ASP A 24 7.38 -6.30 -0.96
C ASP A 24 8.04 -5.47 -2.08
N ASN A 25 9.24 -4.96 -1.83
CA ASN A 25 9.91 -4.08 -2.79
C ASN A 25 10.37 -4.78 -4.08
N THR A 26 10.51 -6.10 -4.05
CA THR A 26 11.07 -6.92 -5.13
C THR A 26 9.95 -7.65 -5.86
N THR A 27 9.11 -8.39 -5.13
CA THR A 27 8.01 -9.18 -5.72
C THR A 27 6.77 -8.35 -5.96
N ARG A 28 6.69 -7.16 -5.36
CA ARG A 28 5.51 -6.27 -5.35
C ARG A 28 4.31 -6.87 -4.64
N GLU A 29 4.47 -8.02 -3.99
CA GLU A 29 3.37 -8.74 -3.35
C GLU A 29 2.84 -7.96 -2.15
N TYR A 30 1.51 -7.92 -2.00
CA TYR A 30 0.86 -7.41 -0.80
C TYR A 30 1.29 -8.20 0.44
N ILE A 31 1.67 -7.48 1.51
CA ILE A 31 2.11 -8.08 2.78
C ILE A 31 1.05 -7.87 3.86
N SER A 32 0.68 -6.61 4.12
CA SER A 32 -0.20 -6.24 5.22
C SER A 32 -0.70 -4.81 5.09
N SER A 33 -1.69 -4.44 5.89
CA SER A 33 -2.08 -3.05 6.10
C SER A 33 -1.64 -2.57 7.49
N SER A 34 -1.22 -1.32 7.60
CA SER A 34 -0.93 -0.66 8.89
C SER A 34 -1.60 0.71 8.96
N THR A 35 -1.85 1.19 10.18
CA THR A 35 -2.25 2.58 10.42
C THR A 35 -1.03 3.35 10.88
N GLU A 36 -0.65 4.36 10.12
CA GLU A 36 0.53 5.18 10.35
C GLU A 36 0.10 6.58 10.77
N TYR A 37 0.78 7.15 11.76
CA TYR A 37 0.61 8.57 12.08
C TYR A 37 1.61 9.40 11.27
N LEU A 38 1.11 10.37 10.51
CA LEU A 38 1.92 11.30 9.74
C LEU A 38 1.86 12.69 10.35
N ALA A 39 3.02 13.26 10.67
CA ALA A 39 3.14 14.68 10.97
C ALA A 39 3.09 15.52 9.68
N VAL A 40 2.78 16.82 9.79
CA VAL A 40 2.83 17.73 8.62
C VAL A 40 4.22 17.70 8.00
N GLY A 41 4.30 17.55 6.68
CA GLY A 41 5.55 17.45 5.92
C GLY A 41 6.11 16.02 5.79
N VAL A 42 5.47 15.02 6.39
CA VAL A 42 5.88 13.60 6.28
C VAL A 42 5.04 12.90 5.21
N GLY A 43 5.70 12.06 4.39
CA GLY A 43 5.05 11.20 3.41
C GLY A 43 4.74 9.81 3.94
N ILE A 44 3.98 9.01 3.17
CA ILE A 44 3.72 7.61 3.51
C ILE A 44 5.03 6.78 3.53
N PRO A 45 5.08 5.65 4.27
CA PRO A 45 6.23 4.76 4.26
C PRO A 45 6.59 4.28 2.85
N ALA A 46 7.88 4.01 2.62
CA ALA A 46 8.31 3.36 1.40
C ALA A 46 7.65 1.97 1.25
N CYS A 47 7.42 1.54 0.01
CA CYS A 47 6.78 0.26 -0.30
C CYS A 47 5.36 0.15 0.29
N SER A 48 4.63 1.26 0.29
CA SER A 48 3.23 1.31 0.69
C SER A 48 2.41 2.15 -0.30
N CYS A 49 1.10 1.93 -0.32
CA CYS A 49 0.15 2.71 -1.12
C CYS A 49 -1.15 2.94 -0.34
N LEU A 50 -2.00 3.83 -0.85
CA LEU A 50 -3.26 4.21 -0.20
C LEU A 50 -4.48 3.45 -0.71
N ASP A 51 -4.37 2.84 -1.89
CA ASP A 51 -5.45 2.02 -2.45
C ASP A 51 -5.39 0.60 -1.91
N ALA A 52 -6.52 0.11 -1.41
CA ALA A 52 -6.62 -1.22 -0.84
C ALA A 52 -6.40 -2.31 -1.91
N PRO A 53 -5.81 -3.46 -1.55
CA PRO A 53 -5.70 -4.60 -2.45
C PRO A 53 -7.08 -5.12 -2.86
N VAL A 54 -7.11 -5.77 -4.02
CA VAL A 54 -8.29 -6.50 -4.50
C VAL A 54 -8.60 -7.70 -3.61
N THR A 55 -9.81 -8.26 -3.73
CA THR A 55 -10.19 -9.45 -2.95
C THR A 55 -9.31 -10.65 -3.31
N HIS A 56 -8.94 -11.43 -2.30
CA HIS A 56 -8.20 -12.68 -2.48
C HIS A 56 -8.88 -13.60 -3.51
N LYS A 57 -8.06 -14.24 -4.35
CA LYS A 57 -8.48 -15.23 -5.36
C LYS A 57 -7.57 -16.45 -5.26
N ALA A 58 -8.15 -17.63 -5.07
CA ALA A 58 -7.39 -18.87 -4.93
C ALA A 58 -6.49 -19.13 -6.15
N GLY A 59 -5.24 -19.53 -5.89
CA GLY A 59 -4.22 -19.76 -6.92
C GLY A 59 -3.51 -18.50 -7.44
N TYR A 60 -3.75 -17.34 -6.82
CA TYR A 60 -3.13 -16.07 -7.21
C TYR A 60 -2.61 -15.29 -5.99
N ALA A 61 -1.41 -14.73 -6.14
CA ALA A 61 -0.89 -13.67 -5.30
C ALA A 61 -1.43 -12.31 -5.78
N ILE A 62 -1.51 -11.34 -4.87
CA ILE A 62 -1.88 -9.97 -5.19
C ILE A 62 -0.60 -9.14 -5.18
N CYS A 63 -0.25 -8.54 -6.32
CA CYS A 63 0.94 -7.71 -6.46
C CYS A 63 0.59 -6.30 -6.91
N ARG A 64 1.46 -5.31 -6.64
CA ARG A 64 1.38 -4.04 -7.36
C ARG A 64 1.71 -4.27 -8.83
N SER A 65 1.03 -3.52 -9.69
CA SER A 65 1.36 -3.42 -11.11
C SER A 65 2.78 -2.88 -11.30
N ALA A 66 3.36 -3.09 -12.49
CA ALA A 66 4.72 -2.68 -12.79
C ALA A 66 4.97 -1.17 -12.69
N ASP A 67 3.93 -0.36 -12.88
CA ASP A 67 3.92 1.10 -12.70
C ASP A 67 3.49 1.53 -11.29
N PHE A 68 3.21 0.59 -10.40
CA PHE A 68 2.76 0.81 -9.02
C PHE A 68 1.46 1.61 -8.87
N ASN A 69 0.62 1.69 -9.91
CA ASN A 69 -0.63 2.46 -9.88
C ASN A 69 -1.87 1.61 -9.56
N SER A 70 -1.75 0.28 -9.52
CA SER A 70 -2.87 -0.63 -9.26
C SER A 70 -2.44 -1.96 -8.65
N TRP A 71 -3.41 -2.77 -8.24
CA TRP A 71 -3.21 -4.15 -7.81
C TRP A 71 -3.57 -5.14 -8.94
N GLU A 72 -2.78 -6.19 -9.09
CA GLU A 72 -2.95 -7.24 -10.11
C GLU A 72 -2.89 -8.64 -9.50
N TYR A 73 -3.53 -9.61 -10.16
CA TYR A 73 -3.42 -11.03 -9.82
C TYR A 73 -2.25 -11.66 -10.58
N VAL A 74 -1.29 -12.22 -9.85
CA VAL A 74 -0.16 -12.97 -10.38
C VAL A 74 -0.32 -14.43 -9.96
N PRO A 75 -0.10 -15.42 -10.84
CA PRO A 75 -0.16 -16.83 -10.43
C PRO A 75 0.70 -17.10 -9.19
N ASP A 76 0.13 -17.79 -8.21
CA ASP A 76 0.85 -18.14 -6.98
C ASP A 76 1.51 -19.50 -7.14
N HIS A 77 2.85 -19.51 -7.15
CA HIS A 77 3.68 -20.71 -7.28
C HIS A 77 4.24 -21.20 -5.93
N ARG A 78 3.80 -20.64 -4.80
CA ARG A 78 4.29 -21.07 -3.49
C ARG A 78 3.79 -22.47 -3.17
N GLY A 79 4.71 -23.32 -2.73
CA GLY A 79 4.42 -24.71 -2.38
C GLY A 79 4.40 -25.67 -3.57
N GLU A 80 4.73 -25.19 -4.77
CA GLU A 80 5.18 -26.05 -5.88
C GLU A 80 6.54 -26.70 -5.59
#